data_AF-A0A3M1U701-F1
#
_entry.id   AF-A0A3M1U701-F1
#
_cell.length_a   1.000
_cell.length_b   1.000
_cell.length_c   1.000
_cell.angle_alpha   90.00
_cell.angle_beta   90.00
_cell.angle_gamma   90.00
#
_symmetry.space_group_name_H-M   'P 1'
#
loop_
_entity.id
_entity.type
_entity.pdbx_description
1 polymer ?
#
loop_
_entity_poly.entity_id
_entity_poly.type
_entity_poly.pdbx_seq_one_letter_code
_entity_poly.pdbx_strand_id
1 'polypeptide(L)'
;PQLGRTLVGYGETRTEALADLLDSVPLLVESLKEHGDQLPDPEVRPAWRDYSGRVTLRIPKMLHAQLDRLAAQEGVSLNALLNSILQAGATAMLAGKQFGAIDDSSALEQPLEALEEVLPLDRSLAERAKRLRPGLPELEIIHTEVA
;
A
#
# COMPACT_ATOMS: atom_id res chain seq x y z
N PRO A 1 5.98 14.81 -18.53
CA PRO A 1 6.52 15.64 -19.63
C PRO A 1 6.25 17.13 -19.38
N GLN A 2 7.29 17.96 -19.43
CA GLN A 2 7.19 19.41 -19.14
C GLN A 2 6.14 20.10 -20.02
N LEU A 3 6.00 19.68 -21.28
CA LEU A 3 4.98 20.18 -22.21
C LEU A 3 3.53 19.85 -21.82
N GLY A 4 3.30 18.78 -21.05
CA GLY A 4 1.96 18.41 -20.56
C GLY A 4 1.39 19.36 -19.49
N ARG A 5 2.17 20.36 -19.05
CA ARG A 5 1.72 21.45 -18.17
C ARG A 5 1.31 22.69 -18.94
N THR A 6 1.75 22.82 -20.20
CA THR A 6 1.58 24.01 -21.04
C THR A 6 0.55 23.78 -22.14
N LEU A 7 0.40 22.53 -22.60
CA LEU A 7 -0.50 22.16 -23.69
C LEU A 7 -1.60 21.24 -23.17
N VAL A 8 -2.85 21.57 -23.49
CA VAL A 8 -4.04 20.77 -23.17
C VAL A 8 -4.83 20.61 -24.46
N GLY A 9 -5.20 19.37 -24.79
CA GLY A 9 -6.10 19.09 -25.89
C GLY A 9 -7.49 18.72 -25.40
N TYR A 10 -8.50 19.05 -26.20
CA TYR A 10 -9.91 18.84 -25.89
C TYR A 10 -10.57 17.93 -26.93
N GLY A 11 -11.54 17.15 -26.49
CA GLY A 11 -12.32 16.26 -27.37
C GLY A 11 -13.33 15.45 -26.58
N GLU A 12 -14.38 14.98 -27.25
CA GLU A 12 -15.40 14.13 -26.63
C GLU A 12 -14.88 12.70 -26.45
N THR A 13 -13.90 12.31 -27.27
CA THR A 13 -13.18 11.04 -27.16
C THR A 13 -11.69 11.25 -26.85
N ARG A 14 -11.06 10.23 -26.26
CA ARG A 14 -9.60 10.22 -26.00
C ARG A 14 -8.78 10.48 -27.28
N THR A 15 -9.24 9.94 -28.40
CA THR A 15 -8.62 10.08 -29.71
C THR A 15 -8.70 11.51 -30.23
N GLU A 16 -9.84 12.18 -30.08
CA GLU A 16 -10.00 13.58 -30.48
C GLU A 16 -9.15 14.51 -29.60
N ALA A 17 -9.19 14.33 -28.28
CA ALA A 17 -8.36 15.13 -27.38
C ALA A 17 -6.85 14.96 -27.64
N LEU A 18 -6.43 13.76 -28.07
CA LEU A 18 -5.05 13.53 -28.48
C LEU A 18 -4.71 14.20 -29.82
N ALA A 19 -5.62 14.16 -30.79
CA ALA A 19 -5.43 14.82 -32.08
C ALA A 19 -5.31 16.34 -31.92
N ASP A 20 -6.23 16.96 -31.16
CA ASP A 20 -6.20 18.39 -30.84
C ASP A 20 -4.92 18.80 -30.08
N LEU A 21 -4.48 17.95 -29.14
CA LEU A 21 -3.21 18.15 -28.46
C LEU A 21 -2.01 18.10 -29.43
N LEU A 22 -2.00 17.19 -30.39
CA LEU A 22 -0.91 17.09 -31.36
C LEU A 22 -0.92 18.23 -32.38
N ASP A 23 -2.10 18.71 -32.77
CA ASP A 23 -2.27 19.85 -33.69
C ASP A 23 -1.86 21.18 -33.07
N SER A 24 -1.92 21.31 -31.74
CA SER A 24 -1.47 22.50 -31.02
C SER A 24 0.06 22.53 -30.77
N VAL A 25 0.78 21.42 -30.96
CA VAL A 25 2.25 21.38 -30.81
C VAL A 25 2.97 22.32 -31.79
N PRO A 26 2.69 22.32 -33.12
CA PRO A 26 3.32 23.25 -34.05
C PRO A 26 3.09 24.73 -33.69
N LEU A 27 1.86 25.08 -33.27
CA LEU A 27 1.51 26.44 -32.86
C LEU A 27 2.32 26.90 -31.64
N LEU A 28 2.54 26.01 -30.68
CA LEU A 28 3.41 26.29 -29.54
C LEU A 28 4.87 26.52 -29.99
N VAL A 29 5.38 25.68 -30.90
CA VAL A 29 6.75 25.81 -31.41
C VAL A 29 6.94 27.14 -32.16
N GLU A 30 5.95 27.59 -32.92
CA GLU A 30 5.97 28.89 -33.59
C GLU A 30 5.94 30.04 -32.58
N SER A 31 5.03 29.99 -31.60
CA SER A 31 4.96 31.00 -30.53
C SER A 31 6.26 31.13 -29.74
N LEU A 32 6.90 30.01 -29.40
CA LEU A 32 8.20 30.02 -28.71
C LEU A 32 9.30 30.68 -29.56
N LYS A 33 9.34 30.39 -30.87
CA LYS A 33 10.28 31.04 -31.80
C LYS A 33 10.06 32.55 -31.90
N GLU A 34 8.80 33.01 -31.92
CA GLU A 34 8.46 34.43 -31.98
C GLU A 34 8.89 35.18 -30.72
N HIS A 35 8.76 34.55 -29.54
CA HIS A 35 9.14 35.15 -28.26
C HIS A 35 10.63 34.97 -27.91
N GLY A 36 11.39 34.26 -28.76
CA GLY A 36 12.80 33.97 -28.53
C GLY A 36 13.05 32.89 -27.47
N ASP A 37 12.01 32.17 -27.07
CA ASP A 37 12.08 31.08 -26.10
C ASP A 37 12.50 29.77 -26.77
N GLN A 38 13.28 28.95 -26.06
CA GLN A 38 13.69 27.63 -26.54
C GLN A 38 12.70 26.55 -26.08
N LEU A 39 12.53 25.53 -26.91
CA LEU A 39 11.79 24.35 -26.51
C LEU A 39 12.51 23.70 -25.32
N PRO A 40 11.81 23.39 -24.20
CA PRO A 40 12.46 22.73 -23.08
C PRO A 40 12.98 21.35 -23.52
N ASP A 41 14.18 21.01 -23.08
CA ASP A 41 14.72 19.68 -23.29
C ASP A 41 13.80 18.62 -22.66
N PRO A 42 13.70 17.43 -23.26
CA PRO A 42 12.98 16.33 -22.63
C PRO A 42 13.57 16.05 -21.25
N GLU A 43 12.72 15.77 -20.27
CA GLU A 43 13.16 15.34 -18.95
C GLU A 43 14.05 14.10 -19.12
N VAL A 44 15.35 14.27 -18.88
CA VAL A 44 16.28 13.15 -18.80
C VAL A 44 15.95 12.43 -17.51
N ARG A 45 15.19 11.33 -17.63
CA ARG A 45 15.03 10.42 -16.51
C ARG A 45 16.35 9.66 -16.34
N PRO A 46 16.95 9.64 -15.14
CA PRO A 46 18.12 8.83 -14.87
C PRO A 46 17.84 7.38 -15.28
N ALA A 47 18.77 6.80 -16.02
CA ALA A 47 18.71 5.40 -16.40
C ALA A 47 18.96 4.52 -15.18
N TRP A 48 18.48 3.28 -15.19
CA TRP A 48 18.74 2.33 -14.10
C TRP A 48 20.24 2.12 -13.83
N ARG A 49 21.09 2.34 -14.85
CA ARG A 49 22.55 2.24 -14.78
C ARG A 49 23.20 3.35 -13.95
N ASP A 50 22.48 4.45 -13.73
CA ASP A 50 22.98 5.60 -12.96
C ASP A 50 22.89 5.36 -11.44
N TYR A 51 22.25 4.27 -11.02
CA TYR A 51 22.05 3.92 -9.62
C TYR A 51 23.03 2.85 -9.15
N SER A 52 23.69 3.07 -8.01
CA SER A 52 24.69 2.14 -7.44
C SER A 52 24.10 0.90 -6.76
N GLY A 53 22.77 0.86 -6.55
CA GLY A 53 22.10 -0.18 -5.77
C GLY A 53 22.39 -0.15 -4.26
N ARG A 54 23.23 0.80 -3.77
CA ARG A 54 23.55 0.93 -2.35
C ARG A 54 22.57 1.88 -1.69
N VAL A 55 21.88 1.39 -0.67
CA VAL A 55 20.96 2.17 0.15
C VAL A 55 21.30 1.97 1.62
N THR A 56 21.46 3.06 2.37
CA THR A 56 21.65 3.02 3.82
C THR A 56 20.36 3.43 4.52
N LEU A 57 19.76 2.50 5.27
CA LEU A 57 18.51 2.72 5.98
C LEU A 57 18.72 2.60 7.48
N ARG A 58 18.03 3.44 8.26
CA ARG A 58 17.93 3.30 9.71
C ARG A 58 16.55 2.74 10.03
N ILE A 59 16.51 1.60 10.70
CA ILE A 59 15.26 0.93 11.09
C ILE A 59 15.20 0.74 12.61
N PRO A 60 13.99 0.67 13.22
CA PRO A 60 13.85 0.38 14.64
C PRO A 60 14.49 -0.96 15.02
N LYS A 61 15.06 -1.04 16.24
CA LYS A 61 15.75 -2.24 16.74
C LYS A 61 14.86 -3.49 16.73
N MET A 62 13.58 -3.33 17.10
CA MET A 62 12.61 -4.42 17.08
C MET A 62 12.40 -4.97 15.66
N LEU A 63 12.24 -4.09 14.67
CA LEU A 63 12.04 -4.50 13.29
C LEU A 63 13.28 -5.22 12.74
N HIS A 64 14.48 -4.70 13.02
CA HIS A 64 15.73 -5.36 12.67
C HIS A 64 15.78 -6.78 13.25
N ALA A 65 15.49 -6.95 14.54
CA ALA A 65 15.53 -8.25 15.20
C ALA A 65 14.52 -9.25 14.63
N GLN A 66 13.33 -8.80 14.23
CA GLN A 66 12.33 -9.65 13.58
C GLN A 66 12.81 -10.14 12.21
N LEU A 67 13.33 -9.23 11.39
CA LEU A 67 13.81 -9.55 10.04
C LEU A 67 15.05 -10.43 10.07
N ASP A 68 15.96 -10.22 11.03
CA ASP A 68 17.16 -11.04 11.21
C ASP A 68 16.80 -12.50 11.57
N ARG A 69 15.82 -12.70 12.47
CA ARG A 69 15.30 -14.03 12.79
C ARG A 69 14.64 -14.70 11.59
N LEU A 70 13.86 -13.96 10.82
CA LEU A 70 13.22 -14.48 9.62
C LEU A 70 14.27 -14.91 8.57
N ALA A 71 15.30 -14.09 8.37
CA ALA A 71 16.38 -14.42 7.44
C ALA A 71 17.14 -15.69 7.88
N ALA A 72 17.40 -15.83 9.18
CA ALA A 72 18.02 -17.03 9.74
C ALA A 72 17.14 -18.29 9.58
N GLN A 73 15.82 -18.16 9.74
CA GLN A 73 14.87 -19.27 9.51
C GLN A 73 14.84 -19.71 8.04
N GLU A 74 14.92 -18.76 7.10
CA GLU A 74 14.98 -19.03 5.66
C GLU A 74 16.39 -19.44 5.18
N GLY A 75 17.41 -19.36 6.03
CA GLY A 75 18.79 -19.70 5.68
C GLY A 75 19.45 -18.71 4.71
N VAL A 76 18.97 -17.46 4.68
CA VAL A 76 19.47 -16.40 3.80
C VAL A 76 20.09 -15.26 4.60
N SER A 77 20.90 -14.41 3.94
CA SER A 77 21.37 -13.18 4.58
C SER A 77 20.22 -12.18 4.76
N LEU A 78 20.30 -11.35 5.80
CA LEU A 78 19.34 -10.26 6.01
C LEU A 78 19.17 -9.38 4.76
N ASN A 79 20.27 -9.04 4.07
CA ASN A 79 20.21 -8.25 2.83
C ASN A 79 19.46 -8.97 1.71
N ALA A 80 19.61 -10.29 1.58
CA ALA A 80 18.90 -11.08 0.57
C ALA A 80 17.40 -11.12 0.87
N LEU A 81 17.02 -11.33 2.14
CA LEU A 81 15.63 -11.25 2.58
C LEU A 81 15.03 -9.86 2.28
N LEU A 82 15.73 -8.80 2.68
CA LEU A 82 15.31 -7.42 2.43
C LEU A 82 15.13 -7.15 0.93
N ASN A 83 16.06 -7.61 0.09
CA ASN A 83 15.95 -7.45 -1.36
C ASN A 83 14.72 -8.15 -1.93
N SER A 84 14.42 -9.36 -1.45
CA SER A 84 13.20 -10.11 -1.84
C SER A 84 11.93 -9.34 -1.48
N ILE A 85 11.84 -8.85 -0.24
CA ILE A 85 10.70 -8.05 0.25
C ILE A 85 10.55 -6.76 -0.58
N LEU A 86 11.65 -6.04 -0.82
CA LEU A 86 11.66 -4.81 -1.61
C LEU A 86 11.22 -5.07 -3.05
N GLN A 87 11.69 -6.16 -3.67
CA GLN A 87 11.31 -6.53 -5.02
C GLN A 87 9.81 -6.86 -5.12
N ALA A 88 9.28 -7.64 -4.16
CA ALA A 88 7.87 -7.96 -4.11
C ALA A 88 7.01 -6.69 -3.95
N GLY A 89 7.39 -5.80 -3.04
CA GLY A 89 6.69 -4.54 -2.80
C GLY A 89 6.73 -3.59 -3.98
N ALA A 90 7.92 -3.35 -4.54
CA ALA A 90 8.07 -2.52 -5.72
C ALA A 90 7.25 -3.04 -6.91
N THR A 91 7.28 -4.37 -7.15
CA THR A 91 6.52 -4.99 -8.24
C THR A 91 5.01 -4.81 -8.05
N ALA A 92 4.50 -5.07 -6.84
CA ALA A 92 3.08 -4.88 -6.54
C ALA A 92 2.65 -3.43 -6.76
N MET A 93 3.40 -2.48 -6.19
CA MET A 93 3.09 -1.05 -6.28
C MET A 93 3.14 -0.53 -7.73
N LEU A 94 4.14 -0.94 -8.52
CA LEU A 94 4.26 -0.56 -9.93
C LEU A 94 3.14 -1.15 -10.80
N ALA A 95 2.58 -2.29 -10.41
CA ALA A 95 1.40 -2.88 -11.04
C ALA A 95 0.06 -2.25 -10.58
N GLY A 96 0.10 -1.22 -9.74
CA GLY A 96 -1.09 -0.56 -9.19
C GLY A 96 -1.81 -1.38 -8.11
N LYS A 97 -1.13 -2.38 -7.52
CA LYS A 97 -1.68 -3.20 -6.43
C LYS A 97 -1.24 -2.67 -5.07
N GLN A 98 -2.05 -2.91 -4.04
CA GLN A 98 -1.65 -2.67 -2.66
C GLN A 98 -0.55 -3.67 -2.24
N PHE A 99 0.34 -3.22 -1.36
CA PHE A 99 1.41 -4.02 -0.79
C PHE A 99 1.32 -4.03 0.74
N GLY A 100 1.48 -5.19 1.35
CA GLY A 100 1.36 -5.39 2.79
C GLY A 100 0.06 -6.11 3.17
N ALA A 101 -0.20 -6.21 4.48
CA ALA A 101 -1.48 -6.71 4.96
C ALA A 101 -2.57 -5.71 4.57
N ILE A 102 -3.51 -6.17 3.76
CA ILE A 102 -4.74 -5.44 3.50
C ILE A 102 -5.47 -5.39 4.85
N ASP A 103 -5.80 -4.20 5.33
CA ASP A 103 -6.74 -4.05 6.42
C ASP A 103 -8.12 -4.42 5.87
N ASP A 104 -8.37 -5.73 5.74
CA ASP A 104 -9.71 -6.29 5.53
C ASP A 104 -10.49 -6.12 6.84
N SER A 105 -10.62 -4.88 7.31
CA SER A 105 -11.65 -4.49 8.26
C SER A 105 -13.04 -4.85 7.71
N SER A 106 -13.19 -5.02 6.40
CA SER A 106 -14.37 -5.58 5.73
C SER A 106 -14.56 -7.09 5.92
N ALA A 107 -13.52 -7.87 6.23
CA ALA A 107 -13.66 -9.29 6.57
C ALA A 107 -14.03 -9.51 8.04
N LEU A 108 -13.81 -8.50 8.89
CA LEU A 108 -14.27 -8.46 10.28
C LEU A 108 -15.73 -7.98 10.41
N GLU A 109 -16.36 -7.55 9.33
CA GLU A 109 -17.81 -7.31 9.25
C GLU A 109 -18.62 -8.61 9.10
N GLN A 110 -18.11 -9.75 9.60
CA GLN A 110 -19.04 -10.82 9.96
C GLN A 110 -19.85 -10.31 11.16
N PRO A 111 -21.17 -10.14 11.05
CA PRO A 111 -21.97 -9.68 12.17
C PRO A 111 -21.69 -10.58 13.37
N LEU A 112 -21.45 -9.99 14.54
CA LEU A 112 -21.27 -10.72 15.81
C LEU A 112 -22.38 -11.77 16.04
N GLU A 113 -23.55 -11.59 15.43
CA GLU A 113 -24.67 -12.53 15.40
C GLU A 113 -24.29 -13.93 14.90
N ALA A 114 -23.33 -14.07 13.96
CA ALA A 114 -22.90 -15.38 13.45
C ALA A 114 -21.99 -16.16 14.42
N LEU A 115 -21.33 -15.47 15.36
CA LEU A 115 -20.45 -16.08 16.37
C LEU A 115 -21.22 -16.50 17.63
N GLU A 116 -22.35 -15.87 17.94
CA GLU A 116 -23.23 -16.25 19.05
C GLU A 116 -23.92 -17.61 18.80
N GLU A 117 -24.23 -17.94 17.55
CA GLU A 117 -24.89 -19.21 17.21
C GLU A 117 -23.97 -20.44 17.37
N VAL A 118 -22.65 -20.27 17.22
CA VAL A 118 -21.68 -21.40 17.18
C VAL A 118 -21.07 -21.72 18.54
N LEU A 119 -21.20 -20.84 19.54
CA LEU A 119 -20.69 -21.06 20.89
C LEU A 119 -21.82 -20.96 21.91
N PRO A 120 -22.67 -21.99 22.06
CA PRO A 120 -23.39 -22.15 23.32
C PRO A 120 -22.31 -22.38 24.38
N LEU A 121 -21.97 -21.34 25.13
CA LEU A 121 -21.20 -21.46 26.35
C LEU A 121 -22.05 -22.32 27.30
N ASP A 122 -21.90 -23.64 27.21
CA ASP A 122 -22.65 -24.59 28.01
C ASP A 122 -22.44 -24.19 29.48
N ARG A 123 -23.54 -24.02 30.23
CA ARG A 123 -23.50 -23.73 31.68
C ARG A 123 -22.59 -24.72 32.42
N SER A 124 -22.45 -25.93 31.89
CA SER A 124 -21.47 -26.96 32.29
C SER A 124 -20.01 -26.46 32.30
N LEU A 125 -19.58 -25.69 31.30
CA LEU A 125 -18.21 -25.17 31.18
C LEU A 125 -17.95 -24.02 32.14
N ALA A 126 -18.91 -23.11 32.33
CA ALA A 126 -18.80 -22.02 33.32
C ALA A 126 -18.74 -22.57 34.75
N GLU A 127 -19.56 -23.58 35.06
CA GLU A 127 -19.50 -24.37 36.29
C GLU A 127 -18.15 -25.06 36.49
N ARG A 128 -17.59 -25.67 35.43
CA ARG A 128 -16.26 -26.31 35.45
C ARG A 128 -15.14 -25.31 35.68
N ALA A 129 -15.23 -24.12 35.09
CA ALA A 129 -14.27 -23.03 35.29
C ALA A 129 -14.30 -22.48 36.73
N LYS A 130 -15.50 -22.30 37.31
CA LYS A 130 -15.68 -21.91 38.72
C LYS A 130 -15.08 -22.95 39.69
N ARG A 131 -15.17 -24.24 39.37
CA ARG A 131 -14.54 -25.32 40.18
C ARG A 131 -13.02 -25.37 40.09
N LEU A 132 -12.45 -25.03 38.93
CA LEU A 132 -10.99 -25.06 38.71
C LEU A 132 -10.27 -23.82 39.27
N ARG A 133 -10.96 -22.68 39.42
CA ARG A 133 -10.42 -21.47 40.04
C ARG A 133 -11.48 -20.77 40.91
N PRO A 134 -11.57 -21.10 42.21
CA PRO A 134 -12.47 -20.40 43.11
C PRO A 134 -11.99 -18.95 43.28
N GLY A 135 -12.75 -17.98 42.76
CA GLY A 135 -12.44 -16.55 42.87
C GLY A 135 -12.54 -15.73 41.58
N LEU A 136 -13.01 -16.29 40.46
CA LEU A 136 -13.35 -15.44 39.32
C LEU A 136 -14.52 -14.50 39.67
N PRO A 137 -14.40 -13.18 39.46
CA PRO A 137 -15.53 -12.26 39.61
C PRO A 137 -16.62 -12.62 38.59
N GLU A 138 -17.88 -12.43 38.98
CA GLU A 138 -19.01 -12.62 38.07
C GLU A 138 -18.88 -11.65 36.90
N LEU A 139 -18.80 -12.20 35.69
CA LEU A 139 -18.87 -11.41 34.47
C LEU A 139 -20.30 -10.87 34.37
N GLU A 140 -20.51 -9.65 34.86
CA GLU A 140 -21.69 -8.86 34.49
C GLU A 140 -21.60 -8.59 32.99
N ILE A 141 -22.52 -9.21 32.24
CA ILE A 141 -22.74 -8.92 30.84
C ILE A 141 -23.29 -7.49 30.78
N ILE A 142 -22.45 -6.53 30.43
CA ILE A 142 -22.88 -5.15 30.22
C ILE A 142 -23.62 -5.11 28.88
N HIS A 143 -24.95 -5.09 28.94
CA HIS A 143 -25.77 -4.64 27.80
C HIS A 143 -25.64 -3.13 27.69
N THR A 144 -24.87 -2.66 26.71
CA THR A 144 -24.87 -1.25 26.32
C THR A 144 -26.04 -1.05 25.36
N GLU A 145 -27.14 -0.47 25.86
CA GLU A 145 -28.21 0.07 25.00
C GLU A 145 -27.66 1.26 24.20
N VAL A 146 -27.84 1.20 22.88
CA VAL A 146 -27.61 2.30 21.94
C VAL A 146 -28.82 3.23 22.00
N ALA A 147 -28.58 4.51 22.24
CA ALA A 147 -29.56 5.60 22.07
C ALA A 147 -29.30 6.34 20.75
#